data_AF-A0A2N0M4D5-F1
#
_entry.id   AF-A0A2N0M4D5-F1
#
_cell.length_a   1.000
_cell.length_b   1.000
_cell.length_c   1.000
_cell.angle_alpha   90.00
_cell.angle_beta   90.00
_cell.angle_gamma   90.00
#
_symmetry.space_group_name_H-M   'P 1'
#
loop_
_entity.id
_entity.type
_entity.pdbx_description
1 polymer ?
#
loop_
_entity_poly.entity_id
_entity_poly.type
_entity_poly.pdbx_seq_one_letter_code
_entity_poly.pdbx_strand_id
1 'polypeptide(L)'
;MNPDVNDGPTATDIIRHGEIVSYQLTPLGSNYTFVITIEMDGNESLAIYKPKEGEAPLWDFPSGTLYKREYAAYLLSEILGWNIVPFTIIRDGPYGVGSVQQFVEHDPKQNYYTLEDGCADQLRVIACFDLIANSTDRKANHLLMGDGGKIWSIDHGLTFHAEMKVRTVIWDFSSEPIPEGLLGSLASLRERLDLPVDSLPSLLKELVTLLPTEEVSALKMRLDWVLEERVFPG
;
A
#
# COMPACT_ATOMS: atom_id res chain seq x y z
N MET A 1 -21.70 -9.42 -34.31
CA MET A 1 -21.68 -8.91 -32.92
C MET A 1 -20.71 -7.74 -32.93
N ASN A 2 -21.15 -6.58 -32.43
CA ASN A 2 -20.48 -5.28 -32.60
C ASN A 2 -19.03 -5.29 -32.08
N PRO A 3 -18.06 -4.75 -32.85
CA PRO A 3 -16.66 -4.66 -32.42
C PRO A 3 -16.31 -3.36 -31.66
N ASP A 4 -17.26 -2.48 -31.38
CA ASP A 4 -17.02 -1.21 -30.68
C ASP A 4 -17.95 -1.06 -29.48
N VAL A 5 -17.64 -1.76 -28.38
CA VAL A 5 -18.04 -1.28 -27.06
C VAL A 5 -16.85 -0.47 -26.57
N ASN A 6 -16.93 0.85 -26.72
CA ASN A 6 -16.03 1.76 -26.05
C ASN A 6 -16.42 1.74 -24.57
N ASP A 7 -16.04 0.68 -23.85
CA ASP A 7 -16.06 0.67 -22.40
C ASP A 7 -15.23 1.89 -21.98
N GLY A 8 -15.84 2.85 -21.29
CA GLY A 8 -15.21 4.11 -20.93
C GLY A 8 -13.89 3.95 -20.16
N PRO A 9 -13.20 5.04 -19.83
CA PRO A 9 -11.97 4.98 -19.06
C PRO A 9 -12.17 4.18 -17.76
N THR A 10 -11.22 3.30 -17.43
CA THR A 10 -11.28 2.56 -16.17
C THR A 10 -11.14 3.52 -14.99
N ALA A 11 -11.57 3.12 -13.78
CA ALA A 11 -11.37 3.94 -12.58
C ALA A 11 -9.89 4.35 -12.40
N THR A 12 -8.94 3.46 -12.72
CA THR A 12 -7.51 3.76 -12.67
C THR A 12 -7.07 4.75 -13.74
N ASP A 13 -7.67 4.73 -14.94
CA ASP A 13 -7.39 5.73 -15.98
C ASP A 13 -7.88 7.11 -15.56
N ILE A 14 -9.10 7.18 -14.99
CA ILE A 14 -9.67 8.42 -14.44
C ILE A 14 -8.77 8.96 -13.32
N ILE A 15 -8.35 8.12 -12.37
CA ILE A 15 -7.45 8.54 -11.28
C ILE A 15 -6.11 9.05 -11.82
N ARG A 16 -5.57 8.41 -12.87
CA ARG A 16 -4.26 8.77 -13.42
C ARG A 16 -4.32 10.07 -14.21
N HIS A 17 -5.35 10.28 -15.01
CA HIS A 17 -5.38 11.32 -16.05
C HIS A 17 -6.47 12.37 -15.89
N GLY A 18 -7.51 12.10 -15.10
CA GLY A 18 -8.63 13.01 -14.90
C GLY A 18 -8.31 14.22 -14.02
N GLU A 19 -9.22 15.19 -14.04
CA GLU A 19 -9.14 16.44 -13.28
C GLU A 19 -9.78 16.27 -11.88
N ILE A 20 -9.14 16.82 -10.84
CA ILE A 20 -9.72 16.83 -9.49
C ILE A 20 -10.75 17.96 -9.43
N VAL A 21 -12.02 17.61 -9.41
CA VAL A 21 -13.13 18.57 -9.45
C VAL A 21 -13.68 18.92 -8.07
N SER A 22 -13.50 18.03 -7.09
CA SER A 22 -13.97 18.24 -5.72
C SER A 22 -13.04 17.59 -4.70
N TYR A 23 -13.01 18.16 -3.50
CA TYR A 23 -12.24 17.63 -2.38
C TYR A 23 -12.95 17.93 -1.05
N GLN A 24 -13.01 16.92 -0.18
CA GLN A 24 -13.61 17.01 1.14
C GLN A 24 -12.63 16.46 2.18
N LEU A 25 -12.31 17.27 3.19
CA LEU A 25 -11.45 16.85 4.31
C LEU A 25 -12.15 15.75 5.13
N THR A 26 -11.43 14.67 5.41
CA THR A 26 -11.88 13.64 6.35
C THR A 26 -11.47 14.01 7.77
N PRO A 27 -12.36 13.94 8.77
CA PRO A 27 -12.07 14.35 10.14
C PRO A 27 -11.23 13.33 10.94
N LEU A 28 -10.78 12.24 10.30
CA LEU A 28 -10.08 11.13 10.96
C LEU A 28 -8.57 11.20 10.66
N GLY A 29 -7.77 10.99 11.69
CA GLY A 29 -6.30 10.95 11.60
C GLY A 29 -5.60 12.25 11.98
N SER A 30 -4.28 12.19 12.16
CA SER A 30 -3.43 13.35 12.49
C SER A 30 -2.92 14.09 11.25
N ASN A 31 -2.92 13.43 10.09
CA ASN A 31 -2.54 14.02 8.80
C ASN A 31 -3.78 14.48 8.04
N TYR A 32 -3.67 15.54 7.23
CA TYR A 32 -4.77 15.91 6.35
C TYR A 32 -4.97 14.84 5.27
N THR A 33 -6.18 14.33 5.21
CA THR A 33 -6.63 13.33 4.24
C THR A 33 -7.91 13.83 3.62
N PHE A 34 -8.02 13.73 2.30
CA PHE A 34 -9.17 14.21 1.55
C PHE A 34 -9.80 13.07 0.76
N VAL A 35 -11.13 12.99 0.76
CA VAL A 35 -11.85 12.28 -0.30
C VAL A 35 -11.97 13.25 -1.45
N ILE A 36 -11.55 12.83 -2.64
CA ILE A 36 -11.59 13.64 -3.86
C ILE A 36 -12.43 12.95 -4.93
N THR A 37 -13.11 13.75 -5.75
CA THR A 37 -13.74 13.29 -7.00
C THR A 37 -12.86 13.69 -8.16
N ILE A 38 -12.60 12.73 -9.05
CA ILE A 38 -11.79 12.92 -10.25
C ILE A 38 -12.65 12.64 -11.46
N GLU A 39 -12.66 13.54 -12.44
CA GLU A 39 -13.46 13.43 -13.66
C GLU A 39 -12.60 13.29 -14.91
N MET A 40 -13.03 12.43 -15.84
CA MET A 40 -12.44 12.29 -17.17
C MET A 40 -13.52 11.83 -18.16
N ASP A 41 -13.68 12.57 -19.27
CA ASP A 41 -14.60 12.24 -20.36
C ASP A 41 -16.05 11.95 -19.88
N GLY A 42 -16.53 12.71 -18.88
CA GLY A 42 -17.87 12.56 -18.31
C GLY A 42 -18.03 11.34 -17.37
N ASN A 43 -16.94 10.68 -17.00
CA ASN A 43 -16.91 9.61 -16.01
C ASN A 43 -16.20 10.11 -14.73
N GLU A 44 -16.60 9.58 -13.58
CA GLU A 44 -16.06 9.99 -12.29
C GLU A 44 -15.46 8.80 -11.52
N SER A 45 -14.44 9.06 -10.71
CA SER A 45 -13.92 8.12 -9.72
C SER A 45 -13.61 8.84 -8.42
N LEU A 46 -13.86 8.16 -7.30
CA LEU A 46 -13.43 8.61 -5.98
C LEU A 46 -11.99 8.16 -5.69
N ALA A 47 -11.26 8.99 -4.96
CA ALA A 47 -9.93 8.67 -4.45
C ALA A 47 -9.67 9.31 -3.08
N ILE A 48 -8.71 8.77 -2.35
CA ILE A 48 -8.11 9.35 -1.16
C ILE A 48 -6.85 10.10 -1.56
N TYR A 49 -6.81 11.39 -1.23
CA TYR A 49 -5.67 12.27 -1.46
C TYR A 49 -5.00 12.65 -0.15
N LYS A 50 -3.69 12.37 -0.03
CA LYS A 50 -2.85 12.75 1.11
C LYS A 50 -1.72 13.68 0.64
N PRO A 51 -1.87 15.02 0.79
CA PRO A 51 -0.84 15.97 0.40
C PRO A 51 0.40 15.88 1.29
N LYS A 52 1.57 16.13 0.69
CA LYS A 52 2.84 16.31 1.43
C LYS A 52 2.72 17.38 2.51
N GLU A 53 2.14 18.53 2.17
CA GLU A 53 2.00 19.67 3.09
C GLU A 53 0.94 19.44 4.18
N GLY A 54 0.19 18.34 4.12
CA GLY A 54 -0.76 17.91 5.14
C GLY A 54 -0.19 16.92 6.15
N GLU A 55 1.10 16.57 6.04
CA GLU A 55 1.76 15.67 6.98
C GLU A 55 2.02 16.36 8.31
N ALA A 56 1.58 15.73 9.39
CA ALA A 56 1.98 16.06 10.75
C ALA A 56 3.43 15.60 10.98
N PRO A 57 4.30 16.44 11.56
CA PRO A 57 5.66 16.05 11.90
C PRO A 57 5.68 14.85 12.84
N LEU A 58 6.56 13.89 12.55
CA LEU A 58 6.85 12.73 13.38
C LEU A 58 8.30 12.76 13.83
N TRP A 59 8.59 12.19 14.99
CA TRP A 59 9.95 12.18 15.54
C TRP A 59 10.82 11.11 14.88
N ASP A 60 10.21 10.04 14.35
CA ASP A 60 10.87 8.85 13.80
C ASP A 60 10.68 8.67 12.29
N PHE A 61 10.00 9.60 11.60
CA PHE A 61 9.89 9.59 10.14
C PHE A 61 10.30 10.94 9.55
N PRO A 62 11.04 10.96 8.42
CA PRO A 62 11.36 12.21 7.75
C PRO A 62 10.11 12.94 7.26
N SER A 63 9.98 14.22 7.57
CA SER A 63 8.85 15.05 7.13
C SER A 63 8.76 15.13 5.60
N GLY A 64 7.53 15.14 5.08
CA GLY A 64 7.26 15.24 3.65
C GLY A 64 7.56 13.97 2.87
N THR A 65 7.48 12.80 3.52
CA THR A 65 7.75 11.49 2.91
C THR A 65 6.62 10.48 3.06
N LEU A 66 5.60 10.74 3.88
CA LEU A 66 4.54 9.77 4.14
C LEU A 66 3.74 9.45 2.87
N TYR A 67 3.43 10.45 2.04
CA TYR A 67 2.75 10.21 0.76
C TYR A 67 3.55 9.31 -0.19
N LYS A 68 4.89 9.38 -0.14
CA LYS A 68 5.78 8.51 -0.92
C LYS A 68 5.69 7.07 -0.43
N ARG A 69 5.50 6.86 0.88
CA ARG A 69 5.41 5.53 1.50
C ARG A 69 4.10 4.83 1.16
N GLU A 70 3.01 5.58 1.03
CA GLU A 70 1.76 5.05 0.46
C GLU A 70 1.99 4.46 -0.94
N TYR A 71 2.70 5.20 -1.79
CA TYR A 71 3.02 4.73 -3.14
C TYR A 71 4.05 3.59 -3.15
N ALA A 72 5.06 3.64 -2.30
CA ALA A 72 6.04 2.56 -2.13
C ALA A 72 5.37 1.24 -1.72
N ALA A 73 4.36 1.31 -0.84
CA ALA A 73 3.60 0.14 -0.40
C ALA A 73 2.77 -0.46 -1.55
N TYR A 74 2.14 0.39 -2.36
CA TYR A 74 1.46 -0.04 -3.59
C TYR A 74 2.44 -0.73 -4.56
N LEU A 75 3.58 -0.11 -4.85
CA LEU A 75 4.61 -0.70 -5.72
C LEU A 75 5.07 -2.06 -5.20
N LEU A 76 5.35 -2.19 -3.90
CA LEU A 76 5.76 -3.45 -3.31
C LEU A 76 4.68 -4.54 -3.46
N SER A 77 3.42 -4.20 -3.21
CA SER A 77 2.28 -5.12 -3.40
C SER A 77 2.17 -5.60 -4.85
N GLU A 78 2.35 -4.72 -5.82
CA GLU A 78 2.33 -5.04 -7.25
C GLU A 78 3.53 -5.91 -7.67
N ILE A 79 4.73 -5.58 -7.18
CA ILE A 79 5.95 -6.36 -7.47
C ILE A 79 5.85 -7.80 -6.97
N LEU A 80 5.20 -8.00 -5.81
CA LEU A 80 4.96 -9.32 -5.22
C LEU A 80 3.77 -10.05 -5.86
N GLY A 81 2.94 -9.35 -6.64
CA GLY A 81 1.71 -9.89 -7.22
C GLY A 81 0.62 -10.16 -6.18
N TRP A 82 0.69 -9.53 -5.01
CA TRP A 82 -0.23 -9.79 -3.91
C TRP A 82 -1.52 -8.97 -4.00
N ASN A 83 -1.49 -7.84 -4.71
CA ASN A 83 -2.67 -7.03 -5.02
C ASN A 83 -3.53 -6.72 -3.77
N ILE A 84 -2.89 -6.32 -2.67
CA ILE A 84 -3.55 -6.01 -1.39
C ILE A 84 -3.67 -4.51 -1.13
N VAL A 85 -2.90 -3.67 -1.81
CA VAL A 85 -2.97 -2.20 -1.69
C VAL A 85 -3.75 -1.64 -2.88
N PRO A 86 -4.78 -0.78 -2.68
CA PRO A 86 -5.51 -0.17 -3.78
C PRO A 86 -4.58 0.64 -4.70
N PHE A 87 -5.00 0.81 -5.95
CA PHE A 87 -4.23 1.58 -6.93
C PHE A 87 -3.81 2.93 -6.35
N THR A 88 -2.51 3.19 -6.30
CA THR A 88 -1.96 4.41 -5.71
C THR A 88 -0.95 5.03 -6.65
N ILE A 89 -0.99 6.35 -6.80
CA ILE A 89 -0.02 7.12 -7.59
C ILE A 89 0.38 8.40 -6.85
N ILE A 90 1.48 9.01 -7.27
CA ILE A 90 1.86 10.35 -6.85
C ILE A 90 1.51 11.32 -7.97
N ARG A 91 0.78 12.39 -7.64
CA ARG A 91 0.53 13.51 -8.57
C ARG A 91 0.18 14.80 -7.82
N ASP A 92 0.14 15.90 -8.56
CA ASP A 92 -0.31 17.18 -8.02
C ASP A 92 -1.83 17.18 -7.76
N GLY A 93 -2.22 17.87 -6.70
CA GLY A 93 -3.59 18.14 -6.33
C GLY A 93 -3.78 19.53 -5.72
N PRO A 94 -4.97 19.82 -5.15
CA PRO A 94 -5.32 21.17 -4.67
C PRO A 94 -4.38 21.74 -3.60
N TYR A 95 -3.64 20.87 -2.89
CA TYR A 95 -2.72 21.22 -1.81
C TYR A 95 -1.27 20.80 -2.12
N GLY A 96 -0.88 20.78 -3.40
CA GLY A 96 0.47 20.43 -3.86
C GLY A 96 0.61 18.97 -4.25
N VAL A 97 1.83 18.43 -4.21
CA VAL A 97 2.08 17.01 -4.51
C VAL A 97 1.60 16.12 -3.36
N GLY A 98 1.03 14.97 -3.69
CA GLY A 98 0.62 13.97 -2.72
C GLY A 98 0.36 12.61 -3.34
N SER A 99 -0.01 11.65 -2.50
CA SER A 99 -0.50 10.35 -2.96
C SER A 99 -2.00 10.44 -3.25
N VAL A 100 -2.41 9.81 -4.35
CA VAL A 100 -3.81 9.61 -4.74
C VAL A 100 -4.03 8.12 -4.82
N GLN A 101 -4.85 7.60 -3.90
CA GLN A 101 -5.17 6.18 -3.77
C GLN A 101 -6.64 5.96 -4.13
N GLN A 102 -6.93 4.94 -4.93
CA GLN A 102 -8.30 4.55 -5.27
C GLN A 102 -9.15 4.39 -4.00
N PHE A 103 -10.33 5.00 -3.99
CA PHE A 103 -11.29 4.79 -2.92
C PHE A 103 -11.86 3.38 -3.00
N VAL A 104 -11.83 2.67 -1.88
CA VAL A 104 -12.43 1.34 -1.75
C VAL A 104 -13.80 1.50 -1.11
N GLU A 105 -14.84 1.16 -1.85
CA GLU A 105 -16.20 0.98 -1.30
C GLU A 105 -16.17 -0.14 -0.25
N HIS A 106 -16.63 0.16 0.97
CA HIS A 106 -16.64 -0.76 2.09
C HIS A 106 -17.73 -0.37 3.10
N ASP A 107 -18.15 -1.31 3.96
CA ASP A 107 -18.98 -0.97 5.12
C ASP A 107 -18.10 -0.33 6.21
N PRO A 108 -18.31 0.95 6.59
CA PRO A 108 -17.51 1.62 7.61
C PRO A 108 -17.66 1.01 9.02
N LYS A 109 -18.64 0.12 9.23
CA LYS A 109 -18.78 -0.64 10.48
C LYS A 109 -17.87 -1.87 10.53
N GLN A 110 -17.37 -2.33 9.38
CA GLN A 110 -16.46 -3.45 9.30
C GLN A 110 -15.01 -3.00 9.53
N ASN A 111 -14.27 -3.84 10.26
CA ASN A 111 -12.83 -3.74 10.48
C ASN A 111 -12.29 -5.15 10.76
N TYR A 112 -10.99 -5.26 11.02
CA TYR A 112 -10.32 -6.52 11.37
C TYR A 112 -11.10 -7.42 12.36
N TYR A 113 -11.68 -6.87 13.43
CA TYR A 113 -12.38 -7.65 14.47
C TYR A 113 -13.76 -8.17 14.05
N THR A 114 -14.29 -7.70 12.92
CA THR A 114 -15.62 -8.07 12.39
C THR A 114 -15.52 -8.85 11.08
N LEU A 115 -14.31 -9.18 10.63
CA LEU A 115 -14.11 -9.97 9.43
C LEU A 115 -14.69 -11.37 9.64
N GLU A 116 -15.32 -11.91 8.59
CA GLU A 116 -15.95 -13.23 8.64
C GLU A 116 -14.93 -14.36 8.49
N ASP A 117 -15.37 -15.59 8.80
CA ASP A 117 -14.60 -16.81 8.57
C ASP A 117 -14.15 -16.92 7.09
N GLY A 118 -12.93 -17.44 6.86
CA GLY A 118 -12.36 -17.59 5.52
C GLY A 118 -11.40 -16.48 5.08
N CYS A 119 -11.19 -15.45 5.90
CA CYS A 119 -10.25 -14.36 5.62
C CYS A 119 -8.77 -14.70 5.93
N ALA A 120 -8.50 -15.82 6.61
CA ALA A 120 -7.19 -16.14 7.17
C ALA A 120 -6.05 -16.09 6.15
N ASP A 121 -6.24 -16.64 4.95
CA ASP A 121 -5.19 -16.65 3.93
C ASP A 121 -4.87 -15.25 3.41
N GLN A 122 -5.88 -14.40 3.20
CA GLN A 122 -5.65 -12.99 2.85
C GLN A 122 -4.96 -12.22 3.98
N LEU A 123 -5.34 -12.47 5.23
CA LEU A 123 -4.70 -11.87 6.40
C LEU A 123 -3.25 -12.31 6.57
N ARG A 124 -2.89 -13.57 6.23
CA ARG A 124 -1.48 -14.02 6.19
C ARG A 124 -0.67 -13.26 5.15
N VAL A 125 -1.23 -12.96 3.98
CA VAL A 125 -0.57 -12.12 2.97
C VAL A 125 -0.29 -10.73 3.53
N ILE A 126 -1.28 -10.11 4.19
CA ILE A 126 -1.13 -8.76 4.74
C ILE A 126 -0.18 -8.76 5.95
N ALA A 127 -0.22 -9.76 6.82
CA ALA A 127 0.73 -9.91 7.92
C ALA A 127 2.17 -10.06 7.40
N CYS A 128 2.37 -10.86 6.34
CA CYS A 128 3.67 -11.00 5.70
C CYS A 128 4.12 -9.68 5.05
N PHE A 129 3.20 -8.94 4.45
CA PHE A 129 3.46 -7.61 3.90
C PHE A 129 3.88 -6.62 4.98
N ASP A 130 3.16 -6.56 6.10
CA ASP A 130 3.49 -5.70 7.24
C ASP A 130 4.89 -5.98 7.76
N LEU A 131 5.29 -7.26 7.76
CA LEU A 131 6.62 -7.69 8.17
C LEU A 131 7.72 -7.15 7.25
N ILE A 132 7.59 -7.34 5.94
CA ILE A 132 8.63 -6.89 4.98
C ILE A 132 8.63 -5.38 4.77
N ALA A 133 7.45 -4.76 4.71
CA ALA A 133 7.26 -3.33 4.58
C ALA A 133 7.53 -2.60 5.90
N ASN A 134 7.71 -3.33 7.01
CA ASN A 134 7.92 -2.78 8.33
C ASN A 134 6.82 -1.78 8.73
N SER A 135 5.57 -2.22 8.63
CA SER A 135 4.40 -1.41 9.01
C SER A 135 4.42 -1.14 10.50
N THR A 136 4.52 0.14 10.86
CA THR A 136 4.63 0.55 12.26
C THR A 136 3.29 1.01 12.85
N ASP A 137 2.18 0.93 12.12
CA ASP A 137 0.89 1.44 12.60
C ASP A 137 -0.31 0.71 11.98
N ARG A 138 -0.21 -0.61 11.74
CA ARG A 138 -1.37 -1.36 11.23
C ARG A 138 -2.44 -1.45 12.30
N LYS A 139 -3.56 -0.76 12.05
CA LYS A 139 -4.78 -0.78 12.88
C LYS A 139 -5.89 -1.60 12.24
N ALA A 140 -6.88 -1.98 13.05
CA ALA A 140 -8.03 -2.77 12.62
C ALA A 140 -8.81 -2.12 11.47
N ASN A 141 -8.96 -0.79 11.48
CA ASN A 141 -9.66 -0.02 10.46
C ASN A 141 -8.84 0.25 9.19
N HIS A 142 -7.61 -0.28 9.11
CA HIS A 142 -6.78 -0.22 7.90
C HIS A 142 -6.99 -1.43 6.99
N LEU A 143 -7.87 -2.37 7.39
CA LEU A 143 -8.27 -3.53 6.62
C LEU A 143 -9.72 -3.34 6.20
N LEU A 144 -9.93 -3.15 4.90
CA LEU A 144 -11.25 -2.88 4.33
C LEU A 144 -11.76 -4.14 3.63
N MET A 145 -12.95 -4.58 3.99
CA MET A 145 -13.66 -5.60 3.22
C MET A 145 -14.30 -4.91 2.01
N GLY A 146 -13.73 -5.15 0.85
CA GLY A 146 -14.29 -4.70 -0.43
C GLY A 146 -15.20 -5.76 -1.05
N ASP A 147 -15.64 -5.48 -2.28
CA ASP A 147 -16.48 -6.39 -3.04
C ASP A 147 -15.84 -7.77 -3.25
N GLY A 148 -16.69 -8.81 -3.34
CA GLY A 148 -16.26 -10.17 -3.62
C GLY A 148 -15.45 -10.85 -2.50
N GLY A 149 -15.47 -10.29 -1.28
CA GLY A 149 -14.77 -10.87 -0.13
C GLY A 149 -13.27 -10.55 -0.10
N LYS A 150 -12.81 -9.57 -0.89
CA LYS A 150 -11.41 -9.16 -0.93
C LYS A 150 -11.09 -8.20 0.21
N ILE A 151 -9.98 -8.44 0.90
CA ILE A 151 -9.44 -7.53 1.90
C ILE A 151 -8.41 -6.61 1.24
N TRP A 152 -8.66 -5.31 1.36
CA TRP A 152 -7.70 -4.28 1.02
C TRP A 152 -6.99 -3.77 2.26
N SER A 153 -5.69 -3.53 2.13
CA SER A 153 -4.87 -2.87 3.12
C SER A 153 -4.65 -1.43 2.70
N ILE A 154 -4.85 -0.48 3.61
CA ILE A 154 -4.63 0.95 3.39
C ILE A 154 -3.74 1.55 4.49
N ASP A 155 -3.43 2.84 4.37
CA ASP A 155 -2.70 3.65 5.35
C ASP A 155 -1.29 3.11 5.66
N HIS A 156 -0.42 3.23 4.65
CA HIS A 156 0.96 2.75 4.68
C HIS A 156 1.98 3.88 4.81
N GLY A 157 1.55 5.09 5.15
CA GLY A 157 2.45 6.23 5.38
C GLY A 157 3.58 5.94 6.38
N LEU A 158 3.38 5.02 7.33
CA LEU A 158 4.35 4.66 8.38
C LEU A 158 5.03 3.31 8.13
N THR A 159 5.58 3.14 6.92
CA THR A 159 6.30 1.93 6.44
C THR A 159 7.73 2.24 6.00
N PHE A 160 8.52 1.18 5.83
CA PHE A 160 9.90 1.12 5.33
C PHE A 160 10.98 1.71 6.23
N HIS A 161 10.64 2.05 7.48
CA HIS A 161 11.62 2.52 8.46
C HIS A 161 12.85 1.58 8.51
N ALA A 162 14.06 2.16 8.63
CA ALA A 162 15.31 1.39 8.59
C ALA A 162 15.45 0.43 9.79
N GLU A 163 15.12 0.90 11.00
CA GLU A 163 15.01 0.04 12.17
C GLU A 163 13.71 -0.79 12.12
N MET A 164 13.80 -2.06 12.51
CA MET A 164 12.67 -2.97 12.63
C MET A 164 11.72 -2.50 13.75
N LYS A 165 10.48 -2.16 13.38
CA LYS A 165 9.49 -1.50 14.25
C LYS A 165 8.06 -1.99 13.96
N VAL A 166 7.90 -3.22 13.49
CA VAL A 166 6.58 -3.75 13.12
C VAL A 166 5.61 -3.63 14.28
N ARG A 167 4.49 -2.96 14.04
CA ARG A 167 3.33 -2.91 14.93
C ARG A 167 2.10 -3.19 14.10
N THR A 168 1.52 -4.36 14.33
CA THR A 168 0.32 -4.82 13.63
C THR A 168 -0.75 -5.25 14.61
N VAL A 169 -1.99 -5.34 14.14
CA VAL A 169 -3.10 -5.95 14.87
C VAL A 169 -3.22 -7.44 14.55
N ILE A 170 -2.62 -7.88 13.44
CA ILE A 170 -2.74 -9.25 12.89
C ILE A 170 -1.73 -10.16 13.58
N TRP A 171 -1.98 -10.51 14.84
CA TRP A 171 -1.12 -11.41 15.64
C TRP A 171 -1.59 -12.88 15.63
N ASP A 172 -2.66 -13.21 14.91
CA ASP A 172 -3.25 -14.56 14.90
C ASP A 172 -2.25 -15.64 14.50
N PHE A 173 -1.28 -15.28 13.66
CA PHE A 173 -0.34 -16.21 13.03
C PHE A 173 1.02 -16.25 13.73
N SER A 174 1.17 -15.64 14.91
CA SER A 174 2.45 -15.65 15.62
C SER A 174 3.02 -17.06 15.81
N SER A 175 4.31 -17.21 15.49
CA SER A 175 5.01 -18.50 15.46
C SER A 175 4.48 -19.54 14.46
N GLU A 176 3.49 -19.20 13.61
CA GLU A 176 3.10 -20.05 12.49
C GLU A 176 4.10 -19.94 11.34
N PRO A 177 4.28 -21.02 10.55
CA PRO A 177 5.08 -20.96 9.33
C PRO A 177 4.47 -20.01 8.30
N ILE A 178 5.32 -19.23 7.63
CA ILE A 178 4.92 -18.40 6.50
C ILE A 178 4.65 -19.32 5.31
N PRO A 179 3.50 -19.16 4.61
CA PRO A 179 3.18 -19.99 3.44
C PRO A 179 4.29 -19.97 2.37
N GLU A 180 4.64 -21.14 1.84
CA GLU A 180 5.71 -21.32 0.86
C GLU A 180 5.55 -20.44 -0.40
N GLY A 181 4.31 -20.20 -0.83
CA GLY A 181 4.04 -19.30 -1.96
C GLY A 181 4.48 -17.85 -1.68
N LEU A 182 4.33 -17.37 -0.44
CA LEU A 182 4.78 -16.04 -0.05
C LEU A 182 6.31 -16.01 0.02
N LEU A 183 6.94 -17.02 0.64
CA LEU A 183 8.40 -17.15 0.69
C LEU A 183 9.02 -17.17 -0.71
N GLY A 184 8.39 -17.85 -1.68
CA GLY A 184 8.80 -17.84 -3.07
C GLY A 184 8.79 -16.44 -3.71
N SER A 185 7.73 -15.66 -3.50
CA SER A 185 7.66 -14.25 -3.95
C SER A 185 8.74 -13.39 -3.29
N LEU A 186 8.98 -13.57 -1.99
CA LEU A 186 10.00 -12.83 -1.24
C LEU A 186 11.41 -13.15 -1.73
N ALA A 187 11.71 -14.43 -1.98
CA ALA A 187 12.99 -14.87 -2.52
C ALA A 187 13.24 -14.26 -3.91
N SER A 188 12.23 -14.27 -4.80
CA SER A 188 12.36 -13.65 -6.12
C SER A 188 12.59 -12.14 -6.04
N LEU A 189 11.89 -11.43 -5.14
CA LEU A 189 12.15 -10.01 -4.90
C LEU A 189 13.57 -9.77 -4.38
N ARG A 190 14.02 -10.59 -3.43
CA ARG A 190 15.34 -10.47 -2.81
C ARG A 190 16.47 -10.64 -3.82
N GLU A 191 16.37 -11.60 -4.73
CA GLU A 191 17.33 -11.79 -5.82
C GLU A 191 17.37 -10.59 -6.77
N ARG A 192 16.20 -10.07 -7.16
CA ARG A 192 16.11 -8.92 -8.07
C ARG A 192 16.74 -7.67 -7.47
N LEU A 193 16.63 -7.48 -6.16
CA LEU A 193 17.18 -6.33 -5.45
C LEU A 193 18.72 -6.26 -5.49
N ASP A 194 19.43 -7.32 -5.86
CA ASP A 194 20.89 -7.32 -6.04
C ASP A 194 21.36 -6.94 -7.45
N LEU A 195 20.42 -6.83 -8.39
CA LEU A 195 20.72 -6.36 -9.73
C LEU A 195 21.08 -4.86 -9.70
N PRO A 196 21.93 -4.39 -10.64
CA PRO A 196 22.14 -2.96 -10.84
C PRO A 196 20.82 -2.23 -11.11
N VAL A 197 20.67 -1.01 -10.60
CA VAL A 197 19.42 -0.22 -10.68
C VAL A 197 18.90 -0.08 -12.13
N ASP A 198 19.79 0.03 -13.11
CA ASP A 198 19.42 0.14 -14.52
C ASP A 198 18.93 -1.16 -15.17
N SER A 199 19.14 -2.29 -14.50
CA SER A 199 18.64 -3.61 -14.90
C SER A 199 17.37 -4.03 -14.16
N LEU A 200 16.89 -3.22 -13.20
CA LEU A 200 15.68 -3.52 -12.46
C LEU A 200 14.43 -3.37 -13.34
N PRO A 201 13.40 -4.22 -13.16
CA PRO A 201 12.07 -3.97 -13.69
C PRO A 201 11.56 -2.59 -13.27
N SER A 202 10.74 -1.95 -14.11
CA SER A 202 10.29 -0.56 -13.93
C SER A 202 9.74 -0.25 -12.53
N LEU A 203 8.80 -1.05 -12.04
CA LEU A 203 8.19 -0.86 -10.72
C LEU A 203 9.22 -0.98 -9.58
N LEU A 204 10.15 -1.93 -9.68
CA LEU A 204 11.18 -2.12 -8.67
C LEU A 204 12.21 -0.99 -8.70
N LYS A 205 12.58 -0.50 -9.90
CA LYS A 205 13.42 0.68 -10.07
C LYS A 205 12.79 1.90 -9.42
N GLU A 206 11.48 2.08 -9.58
CA GLU A 206 10.72 3.16 -8.98
C GLU A 206 10.70 3.06 -7.46
N LEU A 207 10.42 1.88 -6.91
CA LEU A 207 10.44 1.61 -5.46
C LEU A 207 11.79 1.98 -4.83
N VAL A 208 12.90 1.50 -5.40
CA VAL A 208 14.25 1.76 -4.83
C VAL A 208 14.72 3.21 -5.04
N THR A 209 14.15 3.92 -6.01
CA THR A 209 14.43 5.36 -6.22
C THR A 209 13.62 6.22 -5.24
N LEU A 210 12.44 5.75 -4.84
CA LEU A 210 11.52 6.47 -3.96
C LEU A 210 11.96 6.45 -2.50
N LEU A 211 12.58 5.34 -2.07
CA LEU A 211 13.07 5.13 -0.71
C LEU A 211 14.54 5.56 -0.55
N PRO A 212 14.94 6.10 0.61
CA PRO A 212 16.35 6.26 0.99
C PRO A 212 17.13 4.94 0.93
N THR A 213 18.42 5.02 0.61
CA THR A 213 19.31 3.86 0.45
C THR A 213 19.36 2.97 1.69
N GLU A 214 19.32 3.56 2.88
CA GLU A 214 19.29 2.86 4.16
C GLU A 214 18.00 2.06 4.35
N GLU A 215 16.87 2.55 3.88
CA GLU A 215 15.58 1.85 3.95
C GLU A 215 15.48 0.72 2.94
N VAL A 216 16.07 0.89 1.75
CA VAL A 216 16.24 -0.20 0.77
C VAL A 216 17.16 -1.29 1.33
N SER A 217 18.25 -0.90 1.98
CA SER A 217 19.17 -1.85 2.63
C SER A 217 18.47 -2.61 3.75
N ALA A 218 17.67 -1.91 4.56
CA ALA A 218 16.87 -2.53 5.62
C ALA A 218 15.78 -3.45 5.06
N LEU A 219 15.16 -3.12 3.92
CA LEU A 219 14.23 -4.02 3.23
C LEU A 219 14.92 -5.33 2.82
N LYS A 220 16.15 -5.27 2.26
CA LYS A 220 16.93 -6.47 1.95
C LYS A 220 17.22 -7.31 3.19
N MET A 221 17.66 -6.68 4.27
CA MET A 221 17.93 -7.38 5.53
C MET A 221 16.68 -8.03 6.12
N ARG A 222 15.53 -7.36 6.04
CA ARG A 222 14.25 -7.94 6.46
C ARG A 222 13.87 -9.15 5.61
N LEU A 223 14.02 -9.05 4.28
CA LEU A 223 13.78 -10.18 3.38
C LEU A 223 14.68 -11.37 3.72
N ASP A 224 15.98 -11.13 3.95
CA ASP A 224 16.93 -12.18 4.34
C ASP A 224 16.51 -12.85 5.65
N TRP A 225 16.17 -12.06 6.67
CA TRP A 225 15.68 -12.57 7.96
C TRP A 225 14.40 -13.40 7.82
N VAL A 226 13.41 -12.91 7.07
CA VAL A 226 12.15 -13.65 6.85
C VAL A 226 12.38 -14.96 6.11
N LEU A 227 13.28 -14.98 5.13
CA LEU A 227 13.61 -16.18 4.35
C LEU A 227 14.44 -17.20 5.15
N GLU A 228 15.20 -16.75 6.15
CA GLU A 228 15.93 -17.60 7.09
C GLU A 228 14.99 -18.22 8.13
N GLU A 229 14.20 -17.38 8.84
CA GLU A 229 13.34 -17.81 9.94
C GLU A 229 12.09 -18.55 9.46
N ARG A 230 11.50 -18.10 8.35
CA ARG A 230 10.32 -18.71 7.69
C ARG A 230 9.07 -18.83 8.57
N VAL A 231 9.04 -18.14 9.71
CA VAL A 231 7.93 -18.09 10.64
C VAL A 231 7.52 -16.64 10.91
N PHE A 232 6.25 -16.42 11.21
CA PHE A 232 5.81 -15.11 11.70
C PHE A 232 6.38 -14.87 13.10
N PRO A 233 6.83 -13.64 13.42
CA PRO A 233 7.30 -13.29 14.76
C PRO A 233 6.24 -13.57 15.84
N GLY A 234 6.69 -14.03 17.02
CA GLY A 234 5.86 -14.30 18.20
C GLY A 234 6.54 -13.92 19.49
#